data_AF-A0A250XDY6-F1
#
_entry.id   AF-A0A250XDY6-F1
#
_cell.length_a   1.000
_cell.length_b   1.000
_cell.length_c   1.000
_cell.angle_alpha   90.00
_cell.angle_beta   90.00
_cell.angle_gamma   90.00
#
_symmetry.space_group_name_H-M   'P 1'
#
loop_
_entity.id
_entity.type
_entity.pdbx_description
1 polymer ?
#
loop_
_entity_poly.entity_id
_entity_poly.type
_entity_poly.pdbx_seq_one_letter_code
_entity_poly.pdbx_strand_id
1 'polypeptide(L)'
;PSPPPPPPPPSPPPPAPPPPSPPPPPPPPSPPPPSPPPPLSPSPPPPPTRIPPPMGFPYSGCQINQSTPYNFSFSSITPATPVEPAGDLVCGVVTTQACNKSDPCCNTNLYKLSVHINDACAGSVVYATYNGNIRYPSYETNHGIGKTIFKITQMANYTAKNADGLTICFQLQTPCTTLPAFCYGGDCEIALYNEQNYCCPIVDLPNSLA
;
A
#
# COMPACT_ATOMS: atom_id res chain seq x y z
N PRO A 1 -112.21 -1.89 -5.67
CA PRO A 1 -111.49 -1.03 -6.63
C PRO A 1 -110.11 -1.62 -6.98
N SER A 2 -109.94 -2.09 -8.21
CA SER A 2 -108.65 -2.60 -8.69
C SER A 2 -107.65 -1.46 -8.86
N PRO A 3 -106.36 -1.64 -8.49
CA PRO A 3 -105.34 -0.62 -8.67
C PRO A 3 -105.11 -0.30 -10.16
N PRO A 4 -104.83 0.97 -10.51
CA PRO A 4 -104.53 1.36 -11.87
C PRO A 4 -103.23 0.69 -12.38
N PRO A 5 -103.16 0.36 -13.67
CA PRO A 5 -101.96 -0.23 -14.27
C PRO A 5 -100.78 0.74 -14.16
N PRO A 6 -99.55 0.22 -13.97
CA PRO A 6 -98.36 1.04 -13.89
C PRO A 6 -98.12 1.79 -15.22
N PRO A 7 -97.54 3.00 -15.16
CA PRO A 7 -97.19 3.76 -16.36
C PRO A 7 -96.14 3.01 -17.20
N PRO A 8 -96.16 3.17 -18.53
CA PRO A 8 -95.15 2.59 -19.40
C PRO A 8 -93.76 3.15 -19.07
N PRO A 9 -92.69 2.34 -19.22
CA PRO A 9 -91.33 2.80 -18.98
C PRO A 9 -90.93 3.91 -19.97
N PRO A 10 -90.08 4.87 -19.53
CA PRO A 10 -89.59 5.93 -20.39
C PRO A 10 -88.76 5.37 -21.55
N SER A 11 -88.89 5.99 -22.73
CA SER A 11 -88.09 5.67 -23.91
C SER A 11 -86.59 5.84 -23.63
N PRO A 12 -85.73 4.98 -24.19
CA PRO A 12 -84.29 5.12 -24.03
C PRO A 12 -83.79 6.42 -24.67
N PRO A 13 -82.77 7.07 -24.07
CA PRO A 13 -82.16 8.26 -24.64
C PRO A 13 -81.47 7.94 -25.98
N PRO A 14 -81.40 8.90 -26.92
CA PRO A 14 -80.71 8.71 -28.18
C PRO A 14 -79.20 8.44 -27.96
N PRO A 15 -78.55 7.68 -28.86
CA PRO A 15 -77.12 7.42 -28.78
C PRO A 15 -76.30 8.72 -28.80
N ALA A 16 -75.27 8.80 -27.97
CA ALA A 16 -74.33 9.91 -28.02
C ALA A 16 -73.58 9.93 -29.37
N PRO A 17 -73.27 11.12 -29.91
CA PRO A 17 -72.46 11.23 -31.12
C PRO A 17 -71.06 10.64 -30.90
N PRO A 18 -70.44 10.06 -31.94
CA PRO A 18 -69.09 9.51 -31.85
C PRO A 18 -68.08 10.62 -31.51
N PRO A 19 -67.05 10.31 -30.70
CA PRO A 19 -66.02 11.29 -30.36
C PRO A 19 -65.22 11.71 -31.61
N PRO A 20 -64.73 12.95 -31.66
CA PRO A 20 -63.86 13.41 -32.73
C PRO A 20 -62.58 12.55 -32.79
N SER A 21 -62.09 12.33 -34.01
CA SER A 21 -60.83 11.60 -34.23
C SER A 21 -59.66 12.35 -33.60
N PRO A 22 -58.70 11.66 -32.96
CA PRO A 22 -57.53 12.30 -32.37
C PRO A 22 -56.65 12.91 -33.47
N PRO A 23 -55.96 14.04 -33.19
CA PRO A 23 -55.01 14.63 -34.12
C PRO A 23 -53.83 13.67 -34.37
N PRO A 24 -53.21 13.72 -35.56
CA PRO A 24 -52.03 12.93 -35.86
C PRO A 24 -50.88 13.26 -34.89
N PRO A 25 -50.06 12.26 -34.52
CA PRO A 25 -48.91 12.49 -33.65
C PRO A 25 -47.89 13.43 -34.33
N PRO A 26 -47.19 14.28 -33.55
CA PRO A 26 -46.13 15.10 -34.07
C PRO A 26 -44.99 14.24 -34.64
N PRO A 27 -44.25 14.72 -35.65
CA PRO A 27 -43.09 14.02 -36.17
C PRO A 27 -42.03 13.83 -35.06
N PRO A 28 -41.27 12.73 -35.09
CA PRO A 28 -40.21 12.50 -34.12
C PRO A 28 -39.13 13.58 -34.22
N PRO A 29 -38.56 14.02 -33.09
CA PRO A 29 -37.44 14.95 -33.10
C PRO A 29 -36.24 14.34 -33.83
N SER A 30 -35.52 15.17 -34.59
CA SER A 30 -34.27 14.78 -35.23
C SER A 30 -33.28 14.25 -34.17
N PRO A 31 -32.48 13.22 -34.48
CA PRO A 31 -31.46 12.74 -33.56
C PRO A 31 -30.45 13.85 -33.25
N PRO A 32 -29.96 13.94 -32.00
CA PRO A 32 -28.91 14.89 -31.65
C PRO A 32 -27.64 14.58 -32.45
N PRO A 33 -26.84 15.60 -32.80
CA PRO A 33 -25.54 15.38 -33.41
C PRO A 33 -24.65 14.53 -32.48
N PRO A 34 -23.76 13.70 -33.04
CA PRO A 34 -22.83 12.91 -32.24
C PRO A 34 -21.97 13.83 -31.37
N SER A 35 -21.83 13.47 -30.10
CA SER A 35 -20.96 14.19 -29.16
C SER A 35 -19.52 14.21 -29.70
N PRO A 36 -18.79 15.32 -29.53
CA PRO A 36 -17.36 15.35 -29.83
C PRO A 36 -16.63 14.27 -29.01
N PRO A 37 -15.56 13.68 -29.55
CA PRO A 37 -14.73 12.75 -28.79
C PRO A 37 -14.23 13.44 -27.52
N PRO A 38 -14.17 12.71 -26.38
CA PRO A 38 -13.61 13.27 -25.16
C PRO A 38 -12.17 13.72 -25.42
N PRO A 39 -11.73 14.83 -24.80
CA PRO A 39 -10.32 15.19 -24.84
C PRO A 39 -9.49 14.01 -24.33
N LEU A 40 -8.39 13.71 -25.02
CA LEU A 40 -7.44 12.71 -24.58
C LEU A 40 -7.03 13.07 -23.15
N SER A 41 -7.20 12.13 -22.23
CA SER A 41 -6.71 12.28 -20.86
C SER A 41 -5.23 12.66 -20.91
N PRO A 42 -4.78 13.65 -20.12
CA PRO A 42 -3.36 13.96 -20.04
C PRO A 42 -2.61 12.67 -19.70
N SER A 43 -1.51 12.42 -20.41
CA SER A 43 -0.64 11.29 -20.08
C SER A 43 -0.25 11.39 -18.60
N PRO A 44 -0.26 10.27 -17.85
CA PRO A 44 0.19 10.29 -16.47
C PRO A 44 1.61 10.87 -16.40
N PRO A 45 1.95 11.62 -15.34
CA PRO A 45 3.30 12.11 -15.15
C PRO A 45 4.29 10.94 -15.22
N PRO A 46 5.48 11.13 -15.82
CA PRO A 46 6.50 10.09 -15.82
C PRO A 46 6.77 9.65 -14.36
N PRO A 47 7.00 8.35 -14.11
CA PRO A 47 7.35 7.89 -12.78
C PRO A 47 8.57 8.68 -12.27
N PRO A 48 8.62 9.02 -10.98
CA PRO A 48 9.77 9.73 -10.42
C PRO A 48 11.05 8.99 -10.77
N THR A 49 12.01 9.71 -11.36
CA THR A 49 13.33 9.17 -11.67
C THR A 49 13.98 8.65 -10.39
N ARG A 50 14.26 7.34 -10.36
CA ARG A 50 14.97 6.71 -9.25
C ARG A 50 16.30 7.43 -9.02
N ILE A 51 16.47 8.00 -7.84
CA ILE A 51 17.78 8.52 -7.43
C ILE A 51 18.54 7.30 -6.91
N PRO A 52 19.62 6.85 -7.57
CA PRO A 52 20.40 5.75 -7.04
C PRO A 52 20.91 6.13 -5.65
N PRO A 53 20.88 5.21 -4.67
CA PRO A 53 21.38 5.49 -3.34
C PRO A 53 22.84 5.98 -3.43
N PRO A 54 23.25 6.94 -2.58
CA PRO A 54 24.65 7.33 -2.50
C PRO A 54 25.47 6.07 -2.23
N MET A 55 26.49 5.82 -3.05
CA MET A 55 27.24 4.56 -3.03
C MET A 55 27.55 4.09 -1.60
N GLY A 56 27.24 2.82 -1.31
CA GLY A 56 27.78 2.09 -0.17
C GLY A 56 26.85 1.88 1.04
N PHE A 57 25.52 1.85 0.90
CA PHE A 57 24.70 1.22 1.94
C PHE A 57 24.99 -0.29 1.97
N PRO A 58 24.96 -0.95 3.14
CA PRO A 58 24.97 -0.40 4.49
C PRO A 58 26.33 0.24 4.85
N TYR A 59 26.34 1.53 5.17
CA TYR A 59 27.56 2.38 5.34
C TYR A 59 28.55 1.93 6.43
N SER A 60 28.32 0.79 7.07
CA SER A 60 29.13 0.15 8.10
C SER A 60 30.24 -0.79 7.59
N GLY A 61 30.46 -0.90 6.27
CA GLY A 61 31.61 -1.65 5.70
C GLY A 61 31.56 -3.17 5.89
N CYS A 62 30.35 -3.73 5.95
CA CYS A 62 30.12 -5.16 6.19
C CYS A 62 30.00 -5.96 4.90
N GLN A 63 29.96 -7.30 5.01
CA GLN A 63 29.91 -8.20 3.87
C GLN A 63 28.49 -8.30 3.29
N ILE A 64 28.29 -7.69 2.12
CA ILE A 64 27.00 -7.65 1.42
C ILE A 64 26.79 -8.81 0.44
N ASN A 65 27.87 -9.38 -0.10
CA ASN A 65 27.84 -10.40 -1.17
C ASN A 65 28.00 -11.84 -0.66
N GLN A 66 27.84 -12.07 0.65
CA GLN A 66 28.01 -13.39 1.25
C GLN A 66 26.67 -14.13 1.32
N SER A 67 26.71 -15.45 1.19
CA SER A 67 25.52 -16.27 1.38
C SER A 67 25.08 -16.22 2.85
N THR A 68 23.87 -15.74 3.10
CA THR A 68 23.25 -15.76 4.42
C THR A 68 21.95 -16.55 4.39
N PRO A 69 21.48 -17.06 5.53
CA PRO A 69 20.25 -17.81 5.57
C PRO A 69 19.02 -16.91 5.65
N TYR A 70 19.15 -15.58 5.66
CA TYR A 70 18.04 -14.66 5.91
C TYR A 70 17.67 -13.88 4.66
N ASN A 71 16.37 -13.76 4.43
CA ASN A 71 15.79 -12.85 3.45
C ASN A 71 14.62 -12.11 4.12
N PHE A 72 14.19 -10.99 3.55
CA PHE A 72 13.10 -10.20 4.07
C PHE A 72 12.22 -9.72 2.93
N SER A 73 10.91 -9.67 3.16
CA SER A 73 9.97 -9.12 2.19
C SER A 73 8.88 -8.36 2.91
N PHE A 74 8.39 -7.28 2.30
CA PHE A 74 7.16 -6.66 2.78
C PHE A 74 5.98 -7.61 2.55
N SER A 75 5.10 -7.70 3.53
CA SER A 75 3.91 -8.56 3.50
C SER A 75 2.63 -7.75 3.42
N SER A 76 2.59 -6.56 4.02
CA SER A 76 1.43 -5.68 3.96
C SER A 76 1.79 -4.23 4.28
N ILE A 77 1.03 -3.32 3.68
CA ILE A 77 1.01 -1.90 3.98
C ILE A 77 -0.45 -1.57 4.30
N THR A 78 -0.73 -1.26 5.56
CA THR A 78 -2.07 -0.86 5.97
C THR A 78 -2.06 0.64 6.23
N PRO A 79 -2.79 1.45 5.44
CA PRO A 79 -2.93 2.87 5.75
C PRO A 79 -3.49 3.02 7.16
N ALA A 80 -2.90 3.87 8.00
CA ALA A 80 -3.56 4.16 9.27
C ALA A 80 -4.95 4.75 8.99
N THR A 81 -5.92 4.26 9.74
CA THR A 81 -7.17 4.96 9.95
C THR A 81 -6.90 6.37 10.49
N PRO A 82 -7.83 7.33 10.39
CA PRO A 82 -7.67 8.72 10.88
C PRO A 82 -7.43 8.86 12.40
N VAL A 83 -7.15 7.78 13.12
CA VAL A 83 -6.76 7.77 14.53
C VAL A 83 -5.26 7.95 14.61
N GLU A 84 -4.83 9.04 15.24
CA GLU A 84 -3.43 9.38 15.47
C GLU A 84 -2.66 8.25 16.19
N PRO A 85 -1.40 7.96 15.80
CA PRO A 85 -0.63 8.64 14.75
C PRO A 85 -1.08 8.23 13.34
N ALA A 86 -1.34 9.22 12.48
CA ALA A 86 -1.68 8.97 11.09
C ALA A 86 -0.42 8.62 10.26
N GLY A 87 -0.35 7.39 9.73
CA GLY A 87 0.64 6.95 8.74
C GLY A 87 0.53 5.46 8.42
N ASP A 88 1.23 4.94 7.42
CA ASP A 88 1.16 3.53 7.08
C ASP A 88 1.72 2.64 8.21
N LEU A 89 0.99 1.59 8.55
CA LEU A 89 1.54 0.43 9.24
C LEU A 89 2.17 -0.49 8.20
N VAL A 90 3.50 -0.55 8.20
CA VAL A 90 4.27 -1.36 7.26
C VAL A 90 4.71 -2.62 7.96
N CYS A 91 4.39 -3.77 7.41
CA CYS A 91 4.80 -5.07 7.91
C CYS A 91 5.54 -5.88 6.85
N GLY A 92 6.50 -6.66 7.30
CA GLY A 92 7.22 -7.63 6.48
C GLY A 92 7.58 -8.87 7.28
N VAL A 93 8.10 -9.86 6.56
CA VAL A 93 8.40 -11.18 7.10
C VAL A 93 9.83 -11.53 6.74
N VAL A 94 10.56 -12.05 7.71
CA VAL A 94 11.83 -12.72 7.50
C VAL A 94 11.55 -14.16 7.08
N THR A 95 12.15 -14.58 5.99
CA THR A 95 12.16 -15.98 5.55
C THR A 95 13.56 -16.53 5.65
N THR A 96 13.68 -17.82 5.88
CA THR A 96 14.97 -18.51 5.85
C THR A 96 15.21 -19.25 4.55
N GLN A 97 16.45 -19.30 4.11
CA GLN A 97 16.87 -19.96 2.88
C GLN A 97 18.15 -20.77 3.10
N ALA A 98 18.40 -21.72 2.19
CA ALA A 98 19.67 -22.42 2.18
C ALA A 98 20.82 -21.44 1.91
N CYS A 99 21.92 -21.61 2.61
CA CYS A 99 23.14 -20.82 2.42
C CYS A 99 24.36 -21.72 2.25
N ASN A 100 25.42 -21.16 1.66
CA ASN A 100 26.69 -21.84 1.51
C ASN A 100 27.37 -21.99 2.88
N LYS A 101 27.49 -23.22 3.37
CA LYS A 101 28.10 -23.50 4.69
C LYS A 101 29.57 -23.11 4.80
N SER A 102 30.27 -22.93 3.69
CA SER A 102 31.64 -22.42 3.67
C SER A 102 31.72 -20.91 3.89
N ASP A 103 30.62 -20.17 3.67
CA ASP A 103 30.59 -18.73 3.90
C ASP A 103 30.44 -18.42 5.40
N PRO A 104 31.23 -17.47 5.94
CA PRO A 104 31.17 -17.12 7.36
C PRO A 104 29.80 -16.54 7.78
N CYS A 105 29.00 -16.10 6.82
CA CYS A 105 27.67 -15.53 7.05
C CYS A 105 26.53 -16.55 7.05
N CYS A 106 26.81 -17.84 6.81
CA CYS A 106 25.77 -18.86 6.76
C CYS A 106 25.36 -19.36 8.16
N ASN A 107 26.23 -19.25 9.16
CA ASN A 107 25.96 -19.69 10.53
C ASN A 107 26.00 -18.52 11.53
N THR A 108 25.23 -17.48 11.25
CA THR A 108 25.09 -16.29 12.10
C THR A 108 23.69 -16.17 12.65
N ASN A 109 23.49 -15.29 13.64
CA ASN A 109 22.18 -14.83 14.06
C ASN A 109 21.68 -13.66 13.20
N LEU A 110 20.39 -13.38 13.28
CA LEU A 110 19.78 -12.14 12.82
C LEU A 110 19.68 -11.18 14.01
N TYR A 111 20.43 -10.09 14.03
CA TYR A 111 20.48 -9.15 15.15
C TYR A 111 19.70 -7.86 14.90
N LYS A 112 19.79 -7.34 13.68
CA LYS A 112 19.27 -6.01 13.34
C LYS A 112 18.77 -5.98 11.90
N LEU A 113 17.66 -5.29 11.68
CA LEU A 113 17.21 -4.86 10.37
C LEU A 113 17.49 -3.36 10.25
N SER A 114 17.98 -2.92 9.09
CA SER A 114 18.21 -1.51 8.80
C SER A 114 17.60 -1.13 7.47
N VAL A 115 16.95 0.02 7.41
CA VAL A 115 16.32 0.58 6.21
C VAL A 115 17.05 1.86 5.84
N HIS A 116 17.41 2.01 4.58
CA HIS A 116 17.89 3.28 4.05
C HIS A 116 16.71 4.22 3.83
N ILE A 117 16.69 5.32 4.57
CA ILE A 117 15.55 6.25 4.59
C ILE A 117 15.94 7.61 4.03
N ASN A 118 14.94 8.40 3.64
CA ASN A 118 15.13 9.81 3.37
C ASN A 118 15.53 10.53 4.68
N ASP A 119 16.53 11.41 4.62
CA ASP A 119 17.05 12.12 5.78
C ASP A 119 15.97 12.92 6.53
N ALA A 120 15.02 13.50 5.79
CA ALA A 120 13.90 14.24 6.38
C ALA A 120 12.98 13.35 7.22
N CYS A 121 13.04 12.03 7.04
CA CYS A 121 12.18 11.07 7.71
C CYS A 121 12.74 10.53 9.03
N ALA A 122 13.92 10.99 9.48
CA ALA A 122 14.40 10.67 10.82
C ALA A 122 13.35 11.06 11.88
N GLY A 123 12.92 10.11 12.70
CA GLY A 123 11.83 10.29 13.68
C GLY A 123 10.42 10.00 13.15
N SER A 124 10.25 9.57 11.89
CA SER A 124 8.94 9.25 11.29
C SER A 124 8.40 7.87 11.67
N VAL A 125 9.09 7.11 12.52
CA VAL A 125 8.59 5.85 13.07
C VAL A 125 8.17 6.08 14.53
N VAL A 126 6.92 5.73 14.87
CA VAL A 126 6.39 5.84 16.24
C VAL A 126 6.89 4.69 17.09
N TYR A 127 6.68 3.48 16.57
CA TYR A 127 7.12 2.24 17.18
C TYR A 127 7.42 1.23 16.08
N ALA A 128 8.29 0.29 16.41
CA ALA A 128 8.47 -0.93 15.65
C ALA A 128 8.07 -2.11 16.51
N THR A 129 7.77 -3.23 15.88
CA THR A 129 7.58 -4.51 16.54
C THR A 129 8.31 -5.61 15.81
N TYR A 130 8.71 -6.64 16.55
CA TYR A 130 8.95 -7.94 15.95
C TYR A 130 8.23 -9.01 16.78
N ASN A 131 7.47 -9.89 16.12
CA ASN A 131 6.53 -10.82 16.76
C ASN A 131 5.65 -10.15 17.84
N GLY A 132 5.14 -8.95 17.55
CA GLY A 132 4.29 -8.16 18.45
C GLY A 132 4.99 -7.48 19.63
N ASN A 133 6.29 -7.74 19.86
CA ASN A 133 7.03 -7.07 20.92
C ASN A 133 7.48 -5.69 20.48
N ILE A 134 7.05 -4.66 21.21
CA ILE A 134 7.41 -3.26 20.92
C ILE A 134 8.91 -3.04 21.05
N ARG A 135 9.46 -2.29 20.09
CA ARG A 135 10.84 -1.81 20.04
C ARG A 135 10.86 -0.34 19.69
N TYR A 136 11.73 0.38 20.39
CA TYR A 136 11.93 1.78 20.11
C TYR A 136 12.75 1.95 18.83
N PRO A 137 12.31 2.85 17.94
CA PRO A 137 13.04 3.14 16.71
C PRO A 137 14.40 3.75 17.04
N SER A 138 15.41 3.38 16.28
CA SER A 138 16.74 4.01 16.37
C SER A 138 17.19 4.47 14.99
N TYR A 139 17.95 5.56 14.94
CA TYR A 139 18.38 6.20 13.69
C TYR A 139 19.88 6.44 13.71
N GLU A 140 20.51 6.41 12.53
CA GLU A 140 21.90 6.80 12.34
C GLU A 140 22.00 7.81 11.21
N THR A 141 22.48 9.01 11.52
CA THR A 141 22.56 10.16 10.62
C THR A 141 24.00 10.63 10.36
N ASN A 142 24.99 9.97 10.97
CA ASN A 142 26.38 10.43 10.97
C ASN A 142 27.19 10.03 9.71
N HIS A 143 26.53 9.49 8.69
CA HIS A 143 27.18 9.02 7.45
C HIS A 143 27.29 10.09 6.37
N GLY A 144 26.67 11.25 6.58
CA GLY A 144 26.58 12.35 5.61
C GLY A 144 25.18 12.48 5.00
N ILE A 145 25.03 13.44 4.09
CA ILE A 145 23.76 13.74 3.42
C ILE A 145 23.30 12.55 2.56
N GLY A 146 22.02 12.22 2.65
CA GLY A 146 21.33 11.15 1.95
C GLY A 146 21.62 9.76 2.52
N LYS A 147 22.18 9.66 3.72
CA LYS A 147 22.70 8.41 4.29
C LYS A 147 22.08 8.06 5.65
N THR A 148 20.86 8.53 5.89
CA THR A 148 20.14 8.22 7.13
C THR A 148 19.64 6.79 7.14
N ILE A 149 19.88 6.09 8.25
CA ILE A 149 19.46 4.70 8.44
C ILE A 149 18.45 4.62 9.59
N PHE A 150 17.28 4.00 9.35
CA PHE A 150 16.39 3.53 10.40
C PHE A 150 16.75 2.10 10.81
N LYS A 151 16.75 1.79 12.11
CA LYS A 151 17.21 0.50 12.65
C LYS A 151 16.22 -0.08 13.66
N ILE A 152 15.99 -1.38 13.52
CA ILE A 152 15.32 -2.24 14.51
C ILE A 152 16.35 -3.27 14.99
N THR A 153 16.68 -3.28 16.28
CA THR A 153 17.79 -4.07 16.85
C THR A 153 17.29 -5.11 17.86
N GLN A 154 18.23 -5.80 18.53
CA GLN A 154 17.98 -6.75 19.61
C GLN A 154 17.24 -8.01 19.17
N MET A 155 17.53 -8.51 17.97
CA MET A 155 17.00 -9.78 17.46
C MET A 155 17.96 -10.96 17.64
N ALA A 156 19.08 -10.80 18.36
CA ALA A 156 20.19 -11.79 18.46
C ALA A 156 19.78 -13.25 18.73
N ASN A 157 18.61 -13.51 19.34
CA ASN A 157 18.09 -14.84 19.61
C ASN A 157 17.47 -15.55 18.38
N TYR A 158 17.33 -14.84 17.26
CA TYR A 158 16.85 -15.39 16.00
C TYR A 158 18.02 -15.92 15.18
N THR A 159 17.90 -17.18 14.81
CA THR A 159 18.84 -17.94 13.99
C THR A 159 18.09 -18.52 12.80
N ALA A 160 18.78 -19.12 11.84
CA ALA A 160 18.15 -19.83 10.72
C ALA A 160 17.14 -20.92 11.16
N LYS A 161 17.17 -21.37 12.42
CA LYS A 161 16.24 -22.38 12.95
C LYS A 161 14.87 -21.83 13.35
N ASN A 162 14.77 -20.54 13.68
CA ASN A 162 13.57 -19.94 14.28
C ASN A 162 13.25 -18.53 13.75
N ALA A 163 14.02 -18.01 12.81
CA ALA A 163 13.76 -16.71 12.17
C ALA A 163 12.69 -16.79 11.06
N ASP A 164 12.38 -17.99 10.57
CA ASP A 164 11.39 -18.15 9.50
C ASP A 164 9.99 -17.76 9.99
N GLY A 165 9.34 -16.85 9.28
CA GLY A 165 8.04 -16.30 9.68
C GLY A 165 8.13 -15.17 10.71
N LEU A 166 9.33 -14.74 11.13
CA LEU A 166 9.49 -13.60 12.02
C LEU A 166 8.88 -12.36 11.36
N THR A 167 7.82 -11.84 11.97
CA THR A 167 7.11 -10.67 11.46
C THR A 167 7.68 -9.41 12.07
N ILE A 168 8.04 -8.44 11.24
CA ILE A 168 8.56 -7.13 11.64
C ILE A 168 7.61 -6.08 11.11
N CYS A 169 7.13 -5.20 11.98
CA CYS A 169 6.26 -4.08 11.59
C CYS A 169 6.77 -2.76 12.14
N PHE A 170 6.49 -1.65 11.47
CA PHE A 170 6.74 -0.31 11.98
C PHE A 170 5.63 0.66 11.54
N GLN A 171 5.24 1.52 12.47
CA GLN A 171 4.19 2.51 12.26
C GLN A 171 4.81 3.85 11.87
N LEU A 172 4.46 4.33 10.68
CA LEU A 172 4.88 5.63 10.20
C LEU A 172 4.03 6.77 10.79
N GLN A 173 4.62 7.97 10.80
CA GLN A 173 4.00 9.22 11.20
C GLN A 173 4.64 10.39 10.44
N THR A 174 4.14 11.60 10.67
CA THR A 174 4.76 12.82 10.13
C THR A 174 6.25 12.93 10.55
N PRO A 175 7.13 13.41 9.67
CA PRO A 175 6.84 13.98 8.34
C PRO A 175 6.60 12.96 7.21
N CYS A 176 6.94 11.69 7.40
CA CYS A 176 6.87 10.68 6.34
C CYS A 176 5.85 9.60 6.68
N THR A 177 4.60 9.82 6.26
CA THR A 177 3.47 8.97 6.59
C THR A 177 3.27 7.78 5.66
N THR A 178 4.00 7.69 4.54
CA THR A 178 3.90 6.57 3.60
C THR A 178 5.24 5.90 3.36
N LEU A 179 5.21 4.60 3.02
CA LEU A 179 6.44 3.84 2.77
C LEU A 179 7.32 4.46 1.65
N PRO A 180 6.77 4.89 0.50
CA PRO A 180 7.58 5.51 -0.55
C PRO A 180 8.18 6.87 -0.12
N ALA A 181 7.50 7.63 0.74
CA ALA A 181 8.04 8.88 1.26
C ALA A 181 9.16 8.62 2.29
N PHE A 182 9.02 7.54 3.06
CA PHE A 182 9.98 7.12 4.06
C PHE A 182 11.30 6.62 3.45
N CYS A 183 11.22 5.78 2.41
CA CYS A 183 12.39 5.17 1.80
C CYS A 183 13.17 6.13 0.89
N TYR A 184 14.50 6.00 0.90
CA TYR A 184 15.36 6.88 0.12
C TYR A 184 15.13 6.68 -1.39
N GLY A 185 14.80 7.75 -2.12
CA GLY A 185 14.59 7.66 -3.57
C GLY A 185 13.30 6.93 -3.98
N GLY A 186 12.40 6.67 -3.03
CA GLY A 186 11.16 5.94 -3.25
C GLY A 186 11.31 4.48 -2.84
N ASP A 187 12.21 3.73 -3.46
CA ASP A 187 12.37 2.29 -3.18
C ASP A 187 13.13 2.02 -1.87
N CYS A 188 12.78 0.93 -1.17
CA CYS A 188 13.40 0.61 0.11
C CYS A 188 14.59 -0.34 -0.07
N GLU A 189 15.75 0.06 0.42
CA GLU A 189 16.92 -0.80 0.56
C GLU A 189 17.05 -1.24 2.03
N ILE A 190 17.09 -2.56 2.25
CA ILE A 190 17.09 -3.15 3.59
C ILE A 190 18.33 -4.01 3.78
N ALA A 191 19.05 -3.81 4.89
CA ALA A 191 20.16 -4.66 5.30
C ALA A 191 19.81 -5.46 6.56
N LEU A 192 20.06 -6.77 6.53
CA LEU A 192 19.88 -7.68 7.66
C LEU A 192 21.23 -8.01 8.28
N TYR A 193 21.45 -7.66 9.53
CA TYR A 193 22.76 -7.78 10.17
C TYR A 193 22.83 -8.93 11.16
N ASN A 194 24.00 -9.54 11.26
CA ASN A 194 24.38 -10.30 12.45
C ASN A 194 24.85 -9.37 13.59
N GLU A 195 25.01 -9.94 14.78
CA GLU A 195 25.36 -9.19 15.99
C GLU A 195 26.71 -8.50 15.91
N GLN A 196 27.68 -9.09 15.20
CA GLN A 196 29.00 -8.51 14.99
C GLN A 196 29.01 -7.41 13.91
N ASN A 197 27.85 -7.14 13.27
CA ASN A 197 27.73 -6.28 12.08
C ASN A 197 28.70 -6.64 10.94
N TYR A 198 29.11 -7.92 10.85
CA TYR A 198 30.03 -8.41 9.84
C TYR A 198 29.31 -8.85 8.56
N CYS A 199 28.13 -9.46 8.69
CA CYS A 199 27.30 -9.96 7.59
C CYS A 199 26.07 -9.07 7.44
N CYS A 200 25.80 -8.59 6.24
CA CYS A 200 24.73 -7.63 5.98
C CYS A 200 24.20 -7.72 4.55
N PRO A 201 23.58 -8.85 4.16
CA PRO A 201 22.90 -8.96 2.88
C PRO A 201 21.91 -7.81 2.70
N ILE A 202 21.90 -7.27 1.49
CA ILE A 202 20.99 -6.23 1.07
C ILE A 202 19.82 -6.89 0.34
N VAL A 203 18.62 -6.42 0.65
CA VAL A 203 17.40 -6.76 -0.07
C VAL A 203 16.81 -5.47 -0.63
N ASP A 204 16.73 -5.41 -1.95
CA ASP A 204 16.03 -4.36 -2.67
C ASP A 204 14.55 -4.70 -2.73
N LEU A 205 13.71 -3.87 -2.11
CA LEU A 205 12.27 -4.08 -2.09
C LEU A 205 11.58 -3.01 -2.93
N PRO A 206 11.07 -3.37 -4.12
CA PRO A 206 10.24 -2.44 -4.89
C PRO A 206 8.96 -2.15 -4.11
N ASN A 207 8.51 -0.91 -4.15
CA ASN A 207 7.26 -0.49 -3.50
C ASN A 207 5.99 -1.05 -4.16
N SER A 208 6.07 -2.11 -4.99
CA SER A 208 4.92 -2.62 -5.76
C SER A 208 3.83 -3.30 -4.91
N LEU A 209 3.92 -3.22 -3.59
CA LEU A 209 2.88 -3.59 -2.64
C LEU A 209 2.05 -2.38 -2.17
N ALA A 210 2.41 -1.16 -2.58
CA ALA A 210 1.68 0.08 -2.36
C ALA A 210 0.77 0.44 -3.55
#